data_AF-A0A2S5M5R1-F1
#
_entry.id   AF-A0A2S5M5R1-F1
#
_cell.length_a   1.000
_cell.length_b   1.000
_cell.length_c   1.000
_cell.angle_alpha   90.00
_cell.angle_beta   90.00
_cell.angle_gamma   90.00
#
_symmetry.space_group_name_H-M   'P 1'
#
loop_
_entity.id
_entity.type
_entity.pdbx_description
1 polymer ?
#
loop_
_entity_poly.entity_id
_entity_poly.type
_entity_poly.pdbx_seq_one_letter_code
_entity_poly.pdbx_strand_id
1 'polypeptide(L)'
;MRLAGQRRAATERGRDINLRAVARYRAKHPERAAAQTAARIAEARGLIIRPRSCEVEFCERSERLHKHHCNYSKPADVIFVCLEHHEHIHHCGPLRLKATSRRKWARAPKASSIKQTIEVCRSSKLIEEKSMRRPQAIKQHAKHIAQKSDPDSPILVGPALSNENDGSLLMRLSFGDRGNKNIQAAFALVTGADRELIIERLKLIFSQRLEVFNSHLQMAEREFELWPSVMTEASVATAQTMAEKGITTITLDTENAHVI
;
A
#
# COMPACT_ATOMS: atom_id res chain seq x y z
N MET A 1 -3.48 8.73 -24.16
CA MET A 1 -4.42 7.74 -23.55
C MET A 1 -4.79 7.98 -22.07
N ARG A 2 -4.03 8.71 -21.23
CA ARG A 2 -4.38 8.91 -19.78
C ARG A 2 -5.71 9.66 -19.52
N LEU A 3 -6.18 10.47 -20.47
CA LEU A 3 -7.38 11.30 -20.31
C LEU A 3 -8.67 10.48 -20.22
N ALA A 4 -8.75 9.30 -20.86
CA ALA A 4 -9.97 8.48 -20.86
C ALA A 4 -10.29 7.92 -19.47
N GLY A 5 -9.28 7.48 -18.72
CA GLY A 5 -9.45 7.00 -17.34
C GLY A 5 -9.86 8.11 -16.37
N GLN A 6 -9.26 9.30 -16.52
CA GLN A 6 -9.59 10.48 -15.71
C GLN A 6 -11.03 10.94 -15.94
N ARG A 7 -11.49 10.98 -17.20
CA ARG A 7 -12.88 11.33 -17.54
C ARG A 7 -13.87 10.38 -16.87
N ARG A 8 -13.62 9.07 -16.91
CA ARG A 8 -14.48 8.08 -16.23
C ARG A 8 -14.48 8.27 -14.71
N ALA A 9 -13.30 8.49 -14.10
CA ALA A 9 -13.17 8.69 -12.66
C ALA A 9 -13.86 9.97 -12.15
N ALA A 10 -14.01 11.00 -12.99
CA ALA A 10 -14.72 12.23 -12.64
C ALA A 10 -16.25 12.08 -12.57
N THR A 11 -16.83 11.17 -13.37
CA THR A 11 -18.28 10.91 -13.36
C THR A 11 -18.75 10.37 -12.01
N GLU A 12 -19.99 10.70 -11.61
CA GLU A 12 -20.61 10.18 -10.39
C GLU A 12 -20.63 8.64 -10.38
N ARG A 13 -21.03 8.03 -11.51
CA ARG A 13 -20.98 6.57 -11.70
C ARG A 13 -19.58 6.01 -11.47
N GLY A 14 -18.54 6.65 -11.99
CA GLY A 14 -17.15 6.23 -11.79
C GLY A 14 -16.70 6.33 -10.32
N ARG A 15 -17.11 7.40 -9.63
CA ARG A 15 -16.86 7.58 -8.20
C ARG A 15 -17.54 6.50 -7.36
N ASP A 16 -18.82 6.22 -7.60
CA ASP A 16 -19.56 5.15 -6.90
C ASP A 16 -18.94 3.76 -7.12
N ILE A 17 -18.59 3.42 -8.36
CA ILE A 17 -17.89 2.16 -8.66
C ILE A 17 -16.57 2.05 -7.88
N ASN A 18 -15.78 3.13 -7.85
CA ASN A 18 -14.52 3.16 -7.12
C ASN A 18 -14.74 3.04 -5.60
N LEU A 19 -15.72 3.75 -5.04
CA LEU A 19 -16.08 3.66 -3.61
C LEU A 19 -16.46 2.23 -3.23
N ARG A 20 -17.31 1.57 -4.03
CA ARG A 20 -17.68 0.16 -3.80
C ARG A 20 -16.48 -0.77 -3.90
N ALA A 21 -15.58 -0.54 -4.85
CA ALA A 21 -14.35 -1.33 -4.99
C ALA A 21 -13.42 -1.17 -3.77
N VAL A 22 -13.23 0.06 -3.30
CA VAL A 22 -12.44 0.35 -2.10
C VAL A 22 -13.07 -0.26 -0.85
N ALA A 23 -14.39 -0.14 -0.69
CA ALA A 23 -15.12 -0.74 0.43
C ALA A 23 -14.96 -2.27 0.45
N ARG A 24 -15.15 -2.94 -0.69
CA ARG A 24 -14.92 -4.39 -0.81
C ARG A 24 -13.48 -4.77 -0.50
N TYR A 25 -12.49 -4.01 -0.98
CA TYR A 25 -11.08 -4.27 -0.68
C TYR A 25 -10.79 -4.17 0.82
N ARG A 26 -11.28 -3.11 1.48
CA ARG A 26 -11.10 -2.92 2.93
C ARG A 26 -11.77 -4.01 3.76
N ALA A 27 -12.98 -4.42 3.36
CA ALA A 27 -13.67 -5.53 4.02
C ALA A 27 -12.93 -6.86 3.86
N LYS A 28 -12.33 -7.10 2.68
CA LYS A 28 -11.58 -8.33 2.39
C LYS A 28 -10.17 -8.36 3.01
N HIS A 29 -9.55 -7.19 3.21
CA HIS A 29 -8.17 -7.03 3.68
C HIS A 29 -8.06 -5.99 4.81
N PRO A 30 -8.72 -6.22 5.96
CA PRO A 30 -8.75 -5.26 7.05
C PRO A 30 -7.35 -4.95 7.60
N GLU A 31 -6.46 -5.94 7.64
CA GLU A 31 -5.08 -5.81 8.10
C GLU A 31 -4.25 -4.88 7.21
N ARG A 32 -4.44 -4.96 5.89
CA ARG A 32 -3.73 -4.08 4.93
C ARG A 32 -4.26 -2.67 4.99
N ALA A 33 -5.58 -2.52 5.13
CA ALA A 33 -6.22 -1.22 5.27
C ALA A 33 -5.78 -0.49 6.55
N ALA A 34 -5.71 -1.23 7.67
CA ALA A 34 -5.18 -0.73 8.94
C ALA A 34 -3.72 -0.31 8.79
N ALA A 35 -2.88 -1.15 8.18
CA ALA A 35 -1.47 -0.85 7.99
C ALA A 35 -1.22 0.38 7.11
N GLN A 36 -1.94 0.50 5.98
CA GLN A 36 -1.88 1.69 5.13
C GLN A 36 -2.28 2.97 5.88
N THR A 37 -3.26 2.86 6.79
CA THR A 37 -3.73 3.99 7.58
C THR A 37 -2.70 4.38 8.65
N ALA A 38 -2.15 3.42 9.37
CA ALA A 38 -1.07 3.64 10.32
C ALA A 38 0.18 4.24 9.64
N ALA A 39 0.59 3.74 8.48
CA ALA A 39 1.70 4.30 7.70
C ALA A 39 1.44 5.75 7.24
N ARG A 40 0.18 6.12 6.99
CA ARG A 40 -0.20 7.50 6.64
C ARG A 40 -0.13 8.42 7.85
N ILE A 41 -0.65 7.97 8.99
CA ILE A 41 -0.59 8.72 10.25
C ILE A 41 0.86 8.91 10.69
N ALA A 42 1.69 7.86 10.62
CA ALA A 42 3.09 7.91 10.99
C ALA A 42 3.91 8.86 10.09
N GLU A 43 3.63 8.90 8.78
CA GLU A 43 4.22 9.90 7.88
C GLU A 43 3.76 11.32 8.22
N ALA A 44 2.46 11.54 8.46
CA ALA A 44 1.92 12.85 8.82
C ALA A 44 2.48 13.37 10.16
N ARG A 45 2.79 12.47 11.09
CA ARG A 45 3.43 12.78 12.39
C ARG A 45 4.96 12.89 12.32
N GLY A 46 5.57 12.70 11.15
CA GLY A 46 7.04 12.76 11.00
C GLY A 46 7.80 11.52 11.51
N LEU A 47 7.11 10.48 12.01
CA LEU A 47 7.73 9.23 12.45
C LEU A 47 8.35 8.44 11.29
N ILE A 48 7.80 8.61 10.09
CA ILE A 48 8.35 8.10 8.84
C ILE A 48 8.78 9.29 8.00
N ILE A 49 10.09 9.41 7.79
CA ILE A 49 10.66 10.45 6.93
C ILE A 49 10.60 9.94 5.49
N ARG A 50 9.87 10.66 4.64
CA ARG A 50 9.83 10.38 3.20
C ARG A 50 11.17 10.80 2.57
N PRO A 51 11.89 9.90 1.89
CA PRO A 51 13.15 10.23 1.25
C PRO A 51 12.91 11.15 0.05
N ARG A 52 13.95 11.92 -0.32
CA ARG A 52 13.90 12.82 -1.48
C ARG A 52 13.85 12.09 -2.83
N SER A 53 14.26 10.83 -2.86
CA SER A 53 14.26 10.00 -4.07
C SER A 53 13.87 8.56 -3.75
N CYS A 54 13.51 7.82 -4.79
CA CYS A 54 13.25 6.38 -4.74
C CYS A 54 14.36 5.65 -4.00
N GLU A 55 13.99 4.71 -3.12
CA GLU A 55 14.95 3.94 -2.32
C GLU A 55 15.59 2.78 -3.07
N VAL A 56 15.15 2.46 -4.29
CA VAL A 56 15.79 1.44 -5.13
C VAL A 56 17.17 1.89 -5.58
N GLU A 57 18.14 0.96 -5.55
CA GLU A 57 19.51 1.19 -5.99
C GLU A 57 19.52 1.67 -7.47
N PHE A 58 20.36 2.65 -7.79
CA PHE A 58 20.45 3.27 -9.13
C PHE A 58 19.19 4.02 -9.63
N CYS A 59 18.20 4.30 -8.77
CA CYS A 59 17.04 5.11 -9.13
C CYS A 59 17.06 6.49 -8.46
N GLU A 60 16.99 7.57 -9.25
CA GLU A 60 17.02 8.95 -8.72
C GLU A 60 15.67 9.67 -8.80
N ARG A 61 14.61 9.00 -9.27
CA ARG A 61 13.28 9.62 -9.38
C ARG A 61 12.81 10.10 -8.01
N SER A 62 12.46 11.38 -7.93
CA SER A 62 11.98 12.06 -6.72
C SER A 62 10.47 12.26 -6.71
N GLU A 63 9.85 12.22 -7.89
CA GLU A 63 8.43 12.49 -8.03
C GLU A 63 7.57 11.25 -7.75
N ARG A 64 6.40 11.49 -7.13
CA ARG A 64 5.32 10.49 -6.97
C ARG A 64 5.82 9.18 -6.35
N LEU A 65 6.54 9.26 -5.25
CA LEU A 65 6.96 8.08 -4.50
C LEU A 65 5.75 7.42 -3.82
N HIS A 66 5.61 6.11 -4.04
CA HIS A 66 4.58 5.25 -3.45
C HIS A 66 5.16 4.48 -2.27
N LYS A 67 4.35 4.30 -1.22
CA LYS A 67 4.69 3.46 -0.06
C LYS A 67 4.47 1.99 -0.39
N HIS A 68 5.54 1.20 -0.34
CA HIS A 68 5.45 -0.25 -0.44
C HIS A 68 5.58 -0.86 0.96
N HIS A 69 4.62 -1.74 1.32
CA HIS A 69 4.68 -2.49 2.57
C HIS A 69 5.32 -3.85 2.29
N CYS A 70 6.49 -4.09 2.87
CA CYS A 70 7.16 -5.39 2.78
C CYS A 70 6.47 -6.41 3.71
N ASN A 71 5.98 -5.94 4.86
CA ASN A 71 5.26 -6.71 5.86
C ASN A 71 4.12 -5.86 6.44
N TYR A 72 2.87 -6.24 6.16
CA TYR A 72 1.70 -5.51 6.63
C TYR A 72 1.51 -5.57 8.16
N SER A 73 2.13 -6.53 8.86
CA SER A 73 2.14 -6.57 10.33
C SER A 73 3.04 -5.50 10.97
N LYS A 74 3.90 -4.84 10.17
CA LYS A 74 4.76 -3.74 10.62
C LYS A 74 4.40 -2.47 9.83
N PRO A 75 3.34 -1.75 10.22
CA PRO A 75 2.74 -0.73 9.38
C PRO A 75 3.65 0.48 9.13
N ALA A 76 4.51 0.84 10.09
CA ALA A 76 5.47 1.92 9.89
C ALA A 76 6.69 1.53 9.05
N ASP A 77 6.86 0.23 8.77
CA ASP A 77 8.04 -0.32 8.13
C ASP A 77 7.84 -0.46 6.62
N VAL A 78 7.72 0.70 5.99
CA VAL A 78 7.51 0.89 4.54
C VAL A 78 8.78 1.37 3.87
N ILE A 79 8.84 1.16 2.55
CA ILE A 79 9.83 1.81 1.69
C ILE A 79 9.12 2.73 0.69
N PHE A 80 9.83 3.73 0.19
CA PHE A 80 9.35 4.68 -0.80
C PHE A 80 9.99 4.43 -2.15
N VAL A 81 9.17 4.08 -3.13
CA VAL A 81 9.62 3.73 -4.48
C VAL A 81 8.79 4.42 -5.54
N CYS A 82 9.36 4.68 -6.72
CA CYS A 82 8.57 5.22 -7.83
C CYS A 82 7.53 4.18 -8.32
N LEU A 83 6.54 4.62 -9.09
CA LEU A 83 5.46 3.74 -9.59
C LEU A 83 5.99 2.49 -10.32
N GLU A 84 6.99 2.65 -11.19
CA GLU A 84 7.57 1.55 -11.96
C GLU A 84 8.18 0.47 -11.05
N HIS A 85 8.99 0.89 -10.07
CA HIS A 85 9.56 -0.05 -9.11
C HIS A 85 8.51 -0.63 -8.16
N HIS A 86 7.47 0.13 -7.82
CA HIS A 86 6.35 -0.38 -7.04
C HIS A 86 5.67 -1.55 -7.75
N GLU A 87 5.35 -1.39 -9.04
CA GLU A 87 4.76 -2.44 -9.87
C GLU A 87 5.72 -3.63 -10.04
N HIS A 88 7.01 -3.37 -10.29
CA HIS A 88 8.02 -4.41 -10.38
C HIS A 88 8.08 -5.27 -9.12
N ILE A 89 8.01 -4.67 -7.93
CA ILE A 89 8.05 -5.42 -6.67
C ILE A 89 6.85 -6.37 -6.52
N HIS A 90 5.67 -5.95 -7.01
CA HIS A 90 4.46 -6.79 -6.98
C HIS A 90 4.48 -7.91 -8.02
N HIS A 91 5.11 -7.71 -9.16
CA HIS A 91 5.03 -8.64 -10.31
C HIS A 91 6.29 -9.47 -10.55
N CYS A 92 7.48 -8.85 -10.46
CA CYS A 92 8.74 -9.44 -10.89
C CYS A 92 9.61 -9.90 -9.71
N GLY A 93 9.48 -9.26 -8.55
CA GLY A 93 10.12 -9.70 -7.31
C GLY A 93 10.96 -8.64 -6.60
N PRO A 94 11.91 -9.06 -5.74
CA PRO A 94 12.62 -8.16 -4.84
C PRO A 94 13.61 -7.26 -5.60
N LEU A 95 13.60 -5.97 -5.27
CA LEU A 95 14.61 -5.02 -5.72
C LEU A 95 15.62 -4.72 -4.62
N ARG A 96 16.85 -4.43 -5.03
CA ARG A 96 17.90 -3.96 -4.13
C ARG A 96 17.67 -2.48 -3.80
N LEU A 97 17.83 -2.14 -2.53
CA LEU A 97 17.67 -0.78 -2.04
C LEU A 97 19.03 -0.09 -1.91
N LYS A 98 19.02 1.25 -1.90
CA LYS A 98 20.17 2.10 -1.61
C LYS A 98 20.71 1.81 -0.22
N ALA A 99 22.02 2.00 -0.03
CA ALA A 99 22.67 1.80 1.26
C ALA A 99 22.12 2.71 2.38
N THR A 100 21.55 3.86 2.01
CA THR A 100 20.89 4.79 2.94
C THR A 100 19.51 4.34 3.39
N SER A 101 18.91 3.34 2.72
CA SER A 101 17.63 2.78 3.15
C SER A 101 17.80 1.97 4.43
N ARG A 102 16.79 1.98 5.31
CA ARG A 102 16.79 1.16 6.54
C ARG A 102 16.85 -0.34 6.25
N ARG A 103 16.55 -0.75 5.01
CA ARG A 103 16.54 -2.15 4.56
C ARG A 103 17.46 -2.33 3.36
N LYS A 104 18.04 -3.52 3.23
CA LYS A 104 18.84 -3.91 2.06
C LYS A 104 17.99 -4.28 0.84
N TRP A 105 16.79 -4.82 1.06
CA TRP A 105 15.91 -5.34 0.02
C TRP A 105 14.46 -4.90 0.21
N ALA A 106 13.78 -4.61 -0.90
CA ALA A 106 12.36 -4.22 -0.91
C ALA A 106 11.41 -5.37 -0.53
N ARG A 107 11.85 -6.60 -0.76
CA ARG A 107 11.25 -7.82 -0.26
C ARG A 107 12.40 -8.77 -0.02
N ALA A 108 12.37 -9.55 1.06
CA ALA A 108 13.41 -10.55 1.25
C ALA A 108 13.39 -11.49 0.02
N PRO A 109 14.50 -11.62 -0.73
CA PRO A 109 14.56 -12.58 -1.81
C PRO A 109 14.34 -13.98 -1.24
N LYS A 110 13.64 -14.83 -1.99
CA LYS A 110 13.59 -16.25 -1.65
C LYS A 110 15.03 -16.77 -1.71
N ALA A 111 15.43 -17.66 -0.81
CA ALA A 111 16.81 -18.16 -0.77
C ALA A 111 17.29 -18.68 -2.15
N SER A 112 16.38 -19.26 -2.93
CA SER A 112 16.62 -19.72 -4.30
C SER A 112 16.83 -18.60 -5.34
N SER A 113 16.33 -17.39 -5.12
CA SER A 113 16.36 -16.29 -6.11
C SER A 113 17.54 -15.33 -5.96
N ILE A 114 18.28 -15.38 -4.84
CA ILE A 114 19.38 -14.44 -4.54
C ILE A 114 20.45 -14.46 -5.64
N LYS A 115 20.75 -15.64 -6.19
CA LYS A 115 21.75 -15.79 -7.27
C LYS A 115 21.31 -15.12 -8.57
N GLN A 116 20.02 -15.25 -8.96
CA GLN A 116 19.49 -14.70 -10.22
C GLN A 116 19.33 -13.18 -10.20
N THR A 117 18.90 -12.58 -9.08
CA THR A 117 18.68 -11.13 -8.99
C THR A 117 19.99 -10.33 -9.12
N ILE A 118 21.10 -10.86 -8.61
CA ILE A 118 22.43 -10.23 -8.73
C ILE A 118 22.91 -10.22 -10.18
N GLU A 119 22.55 -11.24 -10.96
CA GLU A 119 23.00 -11.43 -12.34
C GLU A 119 22.25 -10.51 -13.30
N VAL A 120 20.92 -10.40 -13.16
CA VAL A 120 20.07 -9.52 -13.99
C VAL A 120 20.47 -8.04 -13.84
N CYS A 121 20.72 -7.55 -12.63
CA CYS A 121 21.16 -6.16 -12.42
C CYS A 121 22.53 -5.87 -13.04
N ARG A 122 23.43 -6.86 -13.12
CA ARG A 122 24.72 -6.70 -13.83
C ARG A 122 24.53 -6.66 -15.34
N SER A 123 23.60 -7.44 -15.88
CA SER A 123 23.26 -7.43 -17.31
C SER A 123 22.63 -6.10 -17.74
N SER A 124 21.79 -5.49 -16.91
CA SER A 124 21.15 -4.20 -17.21
C SER A 124 22.14 -3.04 -17.30
N LYS A 125 23.15 -2.98 -16.42
CA LYS A 125 24.26 -2.01 -16.52
C LYS A 125 25.06 -2.18 -17.82
N LEU A 126 25.30 -3.43 -18.25
CA LEU A 126 25.95 -3.71 -19.53
C LEU A 126 25.09 -3.30 -20.73
N ILE A 127 23.76 -3.31 -20.60
CA ILE A 127 22.84 -2.88 -21.66
C ILE A 127 22.80 -1.34 -21.74
N GLU A 128 22.81 -0.60 -20.62
CA GLU A 128 22.90 0.87 -20.63
C GLU A 128 24.26 1.35 -21.15
N GLU A 129 25.38 0.73 -20.76
CA GLU A 129 26.71 1.04 -21.29
C GLU A 129 26.83 0.72 -22.80
N LYS A 130 26.22 -0.38 -23.27
CA LYS A 130 26.16 -0.70 -24.71
C LYS A 130 25.19 0.21 -25.47
N SER A 131 24.12 0.68 -24.82
CA SER A 131 23.15 1.62 -25.40
C SER A 131 23.78 3.00 -25.64
N MET A 132 24.65 3.48 -24.74
CA MET A 132 25.40 4.74 -24.94
C MET A 132 26.47 4.64 -26.05
N ARG A 133 26.97 3.44 -26.39
CA ARG A 133 27.86 3.22 -27.56
C ARG A 133 27.10 3.02 -28.89
N ARG A 134 25.77 2.85 -28.83
CA ARG A 134 24.90 2.59 -29.99
C ARG A 134 24.69 3.79 -30.96
N PRO A 135 24.88 5.08 -30.60
CA PRO A 135 24.70 6.18 -31.55
C PRO A 135 25.68 6.14 -32.74
N GLN A 136 26.88 5.55 -32.57
CA GLN A 136 27.85 5.40 -33.67
C GLN A 136 27.49 4.25 -34.62
N ALA A 137 27.01 3.12 -34.10
CA ALA A 137 26.62 1.98 -34.92
C ALA A 137 25.34 2.23 -35.74
N ILE A 138 24.37 2.97 -35.18
CA ILE A 138 23.13 3.33 -35.90
C ILE A 138 23.42 4.33 -37.04
N LYS A 139 24.35 5.28 -36.85
CA LYS A 139 24.77 6.20 -37.92
C LYS A 139 25.47 5.47 -39.08
N GLN A 140 26.25 4.44 -38.79
CA GLN A 140 26.91 3.63 -39.83
C GLN A 140 25.91 2.72 -40.57
N HIS A 141 24.92 2.15 -39.86
CA HIS A 141 23.91 1.28 -40.47
C HIS A 141 22.90 2.08 -41.33
N ALA A 142 22.47 3.26 -40.88
CA ALA A 142 21.60 4.15 -41.67
C ALA A 142 22.28 4.64 -42.97
N LYS A 143 23.60 4.86 -42.94
CA LYS A 143 24.39 5.23 -44.13
C LYS A 143 24.47 4.09 -45.16
N HIS A 144 24.39 2.84 -44.71
CA HIS A 144 24.44 1.67 -45.58
C HIS A 144 23.07 1.30 -46.17
N ILE A 145 21.97 1.58 -45.45
CA ILE A 145 20.59 1.38 -45.94
C ILE A 145 20.24 2.41 -47.02
N ALA A 146 20.69 3.67 -46.89
CA ALA A 146 20.46 4.72 -47.89
C ALA A 146 21.15 4.47 -49.25
N GLN A 147 22.06 3.51 -49.34
CA GLN A 147 22.74 3.14 -50.60
C GLN A 147 22.10 1.94 -51.32
N LYS A 148 21.03 1.33 -50.77
CA LYS A 148 20.47 0.07 -51.28
C LYS A 148 18.95 0.08 -51.55
N SER A 149 18.30 1.23 -51.46
CA SER A 149 16.87 1.33 -51.79
C SER A 149 16.69 1.84 -53.22
N ASP A 150 16.30 0.92 -54.10
CA ASP A 150 15.81 1.16 -55.45
C ASP A 150 14.43 1.86 -55.37
N PRO A 151 14.20 3.03 -55.99
CA PRO A 151 12.99 3.81 -55.81
C PRO A 151 11.70 3.21 -56.41
N ASP A 152 11.77 2.10 -57.15
CA ASP A 152 10.65 1.58 -57.95
C ASP A 152 9.96 0.33 -57.40
N SER A 153 10.03 0.04 -56.09
CA SER A 153 9.27 -1.07 -55.50
C SER A 153 7.80 -0.67 -55.21
N PRO A 154 6.80 -1.29 -55.86
CA PRO A 154 5.39 -0.97 -55.63
C PRO A 154 4.88 -1.49 -54.29
N ILE A 155 4.21 -0.61 -53.55
CA ILE A 155 3.54 -0.90 -52.28
C ILE A 155 2.20 -1.60 -52.58
N LEU A 156 2.07 -2.87 -52.16
CA LEU A 156 0.78 -3.58 -52.14
C LEU A 156 -0.01 -3.22 -50.88
N VAL A 157 -1.15 -2.56 -51.06
CA VAL A 157 -2.14 -2.26 -50.01
C VAL A 157 -3.20 -3.36 -50.02
N GLY A 158 -3.38 -4.05 -48.88
CA GLY A 158 -4.47 -5.00 -48.66
C GLY A 158 -5.66 -4.35 -47.92
N PRO A 159 -6.92 -4.79 -48.18
CA PRO A 159 -8.11 -4.13 -47.66
C PRO A 159 -8.48 -4.56 -46.23
N ALA A 160 -9.19 -3.64 -45.56
CA ALA A 160 -9.73 -3.77 -44.22
C ALA A 160 -10.97 -4.69 -44.18
N LEU A 161 -11.05 -5.54 -43.16
CA LEU A 161 -12.25 -6.30 -42.82
C LEU A 161 -13.05 -5.52 -41.76
N SER A 162 -14.30 -5.18 -42.12
CA SER A 162 -15.34 -4.73 -41.19
C SER A 162 -15.90 -5.94 -40.42
N ASN A 163 -16.29 -5.72 -39.17
CA ASN A 163 -17.04 -6.69 -38.39
C ASN A 163 -18.27 -5.98 -37.84
N GLU A 164 -19.43 -6.33 -38.39
CA GLU A 164 -20.76 -5.97 -37.90
C GLU A 164 -21.31 -7.17 -37.14
N ASN A 165 -21.66 -6.97 -35.87
CA ASN A 165 -22.62 -7.70 -35.02
C ASN A 165 -22.13 -7.74 -33.57
N ASP A 166 -22.80 -7.01 -32.67
CA ASP A 166 -23.88 -7.64 -31.91
C ASP A 166 -24.50 -6.64 -30.92
N GLY A 167 -25.83 -6.57 -30.99
CA GLY A 167 -26.69 -5.90 -30.04
C GLY A 167 -26.66 -6.60 -28.68
N SER A 168 -26.60 -5.80 -27.63
CA SER A 168 -26.77 -6.25 -26.25
C SER A 168 -28.22 -6.69 -25.96
N LEU A 169 -28.40 -7.74 -25.13
CA LEU A 169 -29.09 -7.60 -23.83
C LEU A 169 -28.77 -8.74 -22.84
N LEU A 170 -28.69 -8.36 -21.56
CA LEU A 170 -28.54 -9.15 -20.32
C LEU A 170 -29.63 -10.25 -20.18
N MET A 171 -29.50 -11.34 -19.42
CA MET A 171 -29.11 -11.43 -18.00
C MET A 171 -28.82 -12.90 -17.62
N ARG A 172 -27.67 -13.19 -16.99
CA ARG A 172 -27.41 -14.48 -16.32
C ARG A 172 -26.48 -14.20 -15.13
N LEU A 173 -26.97 -14.38 -13.91
CA LEU A 173 -26.13 -14.36 -12.71
C LEU A 173 -25.94 -15.79 -12.22
N SER A 174 -24.74 -16.31 -12.48
CA SER A 174 -24.24 -17.53 -11.86
C SER A 174 -23.56 -17.16 -10.55
N PHE A 175 -24.06 -17.66 -9.42
CA PHE A 175 -23.36 -17.54 -8.14
C PHE A 175 -22.43 -18.73 -7.94
N GLY A 176 -21.14 -18.40 -7.82
CA GLY A 176 -20.07 -19.35 -7.50
C GLY A 176 -20.02 -19.65 -6.01
N ASP A 177 -19.81 -20.93 -5.75
CA ASP A 177 -19.74 -21.61 -4.47
C ASP A 177 -18.68 -21.06 -3.49
N ARG A 178 -19.09 -20.96 -2.22
CA ARG A 178 -18.33 -21.05 -0.95
C ARG A 178 -18.26 -19.79 -0.08
N GLY A 179 -19.03 -19.84 1.01
CA GLY A 179 -18.58 -19.41 2.34
C GLY A 179 -19.32 -18.22 2.98
N ASN A 180 -20.52 -18.45 3.53
CA ASN A 180 -20.85 -18.21 4.95
C ASN A 180 -22.35 -18.56 5.19
N LYS A 181 -22.63 -19.77 5.69
CA LYS A 181 -24.00 -20.28 5.88
C LYS A 181 -24.80 -19.52 6.95
N ASN A 182 -24.15 -18.71 7.79
CA ASN A 182 -24.81 -17.98 8.89
C ASN A 182 -25.44 -16.64 8.48
N ILE A 183 -25.07 -16.08 7.31
CA ILE A 183 -25.71 -14.86 6.77
C ILE A 183 -26.87 -15.22 5.82
N GLN A 184 -26.79 -16.37 5.16
CA GLN A 184 -27.87 -16.87 4.30
C GLN A 184 -29.09 -17.34 5.11
N ALA A 185 -28.91 -17.89 6.31
CA ALA A 185 -30.05 -18.21 7.19
C ALA A 185 -30.80 -16.96 7.68
N ALA A 186 -30.12 -15.81 7.81
CA ALA A 186 -30.76 -14.54 8.19
C ALA A 186 -31.50 -13.86 7.03
N PHE A 187 -31.21 -14.23 5.78
CA PHE A 187 -31.84 -13.61 4.59
C PHE A 187 -32.85 -14.53 3.90
N ALA A 188 -32.74 -15.85 4.06
CA ALA A 188 -33.68 -16.84 3.50
C ALA A 188 -34.94 -17.06 4.37
N LEU A 189 -35.05 -16.43 5.54
CA LEU A 189 -36.24 -16.43 6.40
C LEU A 189 -37.05 -15.12 6.30
N VAL A 190 -36.69 -14.23 5.37
CA VAL A 190 -37.29 -12.89 5.23
C VAL A 190 -38.17 -12.80 3.97
N THR A 191 -38.88 -13.88 3.66
CA THR A 191 -40.04 -13.83 2.75
C THR A 191 -41.36 -14.10 3.48
N GLY A 192 -41.36 -14.03 4.82
CA GLY A 192 -42.58 -14.15 5.62
C GLY A 192 -42.47 -13.75 7.10
N ALA A 193 -41.32 -13.27 7.58
CA ALA A 193 -41.20 -12.78 8.95
C ALA A 193 -41.72 -11.35 9.08
N ASP A 194 -42.54 -11.12 10.11
CA ASP A 194 -43.10 -9.81 10.46
C ASP A 194 -41.98 -8.78 10.64
N ARG A 195 -42.10 -7.65 9.95
CA ARG A 195 -41.12 -6.56 9.94
C ARG A 195 -40.80 -6.08 11.36
N GLU A 196 -41.79 -6.12 12.25
CA GLU A 196 -41.64 -5.78 13.67
C GLU A 196 -40.68 -6.72 14.39
N LEU A 197 -40.73 -8.02 14.12
CA LEU A 197 -39.84 -9.01 14.75
C LEU A 197 -38.37 -8.81 14.35
N ILE A 198 -38.12 -8.38 13.11
CA ILE A 198 -36.76 -8.07 12.63
C ILE A 198 -36.24 -6.80 13.31
N ILE A 199 -37.08 -5.78 13.46
CA ILE A 199 -36.72 -4.53 14.14
C ILE A 199 -36.39 -4.80 15.62
N GLU A 200 -37.23 -5.57 16.33
CA GLU A 200 -36.98 -5.93 17.72
C GLU A 200 -35.69 -6.75 17.91
N ARG A 201 -35.40 -7.68 17.00
CA ARG A 201 -34.18 -8.48 17.08
C ARG A 201 -32.92 -7.66 16.79
N LEU A 202 -33.01 -6.67 15.90
CA LEU A 202 -31.93 -5.71 15.68
C LEU A 202 -31.72 -4.82 16.91
N LYS A 203 -32.79 -4.30 17.52
CA LYS A 203 -32.70 -3.53 18.78
C LYS A 203 -31.99 -4.32 19.87
N LEU A 204 -32.32 -5.60 20.04
CA LEU A 204 -31.66 -6.48 21.02
C LEU A 204 -30.16 -6.62 20.75
N ILE A 205 -29.76 -6.89 19.49
CA ILE A 205 -28.34 -7.01 19.12
C ILE A 205 -27.57 -5.71 19.37
N PHE A 206 -28.19 -4.55 19.09
CA PHE A 206 -27.58 -3.25 19.36
C PHE A 206 -27.46 -2.96 20.87
N SER A 207 -28.48 -3.31 21.67
CA SER A 207 -28.45 -3.14 23.13
C SER A 207 -27.34 -3.96 23.79
N GLN A 208 -27.20 -5.24 23.44
CA GLN A 208 -26.14 -6.11 23.96
C GLN A 208 -24.74 -5.61 23.61
N ARG A 209 -24.55 -5.04 22.41
CA ARG A 209 -23.26 -4.44 22.02
C ARG A 209 -22.97 -3.15 22.76
N LEU A 210 -23.98 -2.35 23.07
CA LEU A 210 -23.83 -1.12 23.84
C LEU A 210 -23.43 -1.44 25.30
N GLU A 211 -24.00 -2.48 25.90
CA GLU A 211 -23.64 -2.94 27.25
C GLU A 211 -22.18 -3.40 27.36
N VAL A 212 -21.70 -4.16 26.37
CA VAL A 212 -20.28 -4.59 26.30
C VAL A 212 -19.35 -3.38 26.15
N PHE A 213 -19.72 -2.42 25.32
CA PHE A 213 -18.94 -1.20 25.13
C PHE A 213 -18.87 -0.35 26.41
N ASN A 214 -20.00 -0.17 27.10
CA ASN A 214 -20.06 0.57 28.37
C ASN A 214 -19.27 -0.14 29.48
N SER A 215 -19.28 -1.48 29.51
CA SER A 215 -18.48 -2.26 30.47
C SER A 215 -16.98 -2.03 30.26
N HIS A 216 -16.51 -1.98 29.01
CA HIS A 216 -15.11 -1.68 28.70
C HIS A 216 -14.72 -0.25 29.08
N LEU A 217 -15.62 0.72 28.89
CA LEU A 217 -15.42 2.11 29.32
C LEU A 217 -15.28 2.20 30.85
N GLN A 218 -16.14 1.54 31.60
CA GLN A 218 -16.06 1.52 33.07
C GLN A 218 -14.77 0.84 33.57
N MET A 219 -14.28 -0.20 32.88
CA MET A 219 -12.99 -0.81 33.20
C MET A 219 -11.83 0.16 32.97
N ALA A 220 -11.85 0.91 31.86
CA ALA A 220 -10.82 1.90 31.56
C ALA A 220 -10.84 3.09 32.55
N GLU A 221 -12.03 3.53 32.98
CA GLU A 221 -12.18 4.58 33.99
C GLU A 221 -11.61 4.14 35.35
N ARG A 222 -11.87 2.90 35.78
CA ARG A 222 -11.29 2.36 37.03
C ARG A 222 -9.77 2.22 36.97
N GLU A 223 -9.22 1.80 35.82
CA GLU A 223 -7.76 1.76 35.63
C GLU A 223 -7.16 3.17 35.69
N PHE A 224 -7.87 4.17 35.19
CA PHE A 224 -7.45 5.57 35.24
C PHE A 224 -7.53 6.17 36.65
N GLU A 225 -8.49 5.79 37.47
CA GLU A 225 -8.59 6.22 38.88
C GLU A 225 -7.51 5.62 39.80
N LEU A 226 -6.96 4.47 39.43
CA LEU A 226 -5.86 3.83 40.18
C LEU A 226 -4.48 4.43 39.84
N TRP A 227 -4.37 5.11 38.70
CA TRP A 227 -3.12 5.66 38.17
C TRP A 227 -2.50 6.80 39.00
N PRO A 228 -3.26 7.72 39.63
CA PRO A 228 -2.69 8.80 40.46
C PRO A 228 -1.97 8.29 41.71
N SER A 229 -2.33 7.13 42.25
CA SER A 229 -1.75 6.60 43.50
C SER A 229 -0.37 5.94 43.31
N VAL A 230 -0.14 5.29 42.16
CA VAL A 230 1.09 4.54 41.90
C VAL A 230 2.22 5.45 41.40
N MET A 231 1.87 6.55 40.75
CA MET A 231 2.86 7.50 40.24
C MET A 231 3.42 8.42 41.32
N THR A 232 2.69 8.72 42.40
CA THR A 232 3.19 9.66 43.41
C THR A 232 4.31 9.09 44.27
N GLU A 233 4.24 7.83 44.69
CA GLU A 233 5.27 7.25 45.58
C GLU A 233 6.59 7.00 44.83
N ALA A 234 6.52 6.45 43.62
CA ALA A 234 7.71 6.23 42.79
C ALA A 234 8.36 7.56 42.34
N SER A 235 7.55 8.58 42.06
CA SER A 235 8.06 9.91 41.68
C SER A 235 8.70 10.64 42.86
N VAL A 236 8.14 10.51 44.06
CA VAL A 236 8.69 11.12 45.28
C VAL A 236 10.01 10.46 45.70
N ALA A 237 10.10 9.12 45.66
CA ALA A 237 11.35 8.42 45.96
C ALA A 237 12.47 8.76 44.95
N THR A 238 12.11 8.88 43.67
CA THR A 238 13.05 9.31 42.62
C THR A 238 13.49 10.75 42.84
N ALA A 239 12.58 11.66 43.16
CA ALA A 239 12.89 13.06 43.44
C ALA A 239 13.79 13.23 44.69
N GLN A 240 13.55 12.47 45.76
CA GLN A 240 14.41 12.47 46.96
C GLN A 240 15.83 11.97 46.64
N THR A 241 15.95 10.88 45.88
CA THR A 241 17.26 10.35 45.46
C THR A 241 18.02 11.35 44.58
N MET A 242 17.32 12.13 43.74
CA MET A 242 17.93 13.16 42.90
C MET A 242 18.37 14.37 43.73
N ALA A 243 17.59 14.76 44.74
CA ALA A 243 17.95 15.83 45.67
C ALA A 243 19.18 15.47 46.54
N GLU A 244 19.27 14.24 47.04
CA GLU A 244 20.44 13.75 47.79
C GLU A 244 21.73 13.75 46.96
N LYS A 245 21.60 13.56 45.65
CA LYS A 245 22.72 13.59 44.69
C LYS A 245 23.04 15.00 44.19
N GLY A 246 22.37 16.04 44.70
CA GLY A 246 22.59 17.43 44.29
C GLY A 246 22.14 17.74 42.86
N ILE A 247 21.27 16.93 42.27
CA ILE A 247 20.76 17.13 40.91
C ILE A 247 19.58 18.10 40.99
N THR A 248 19.84 19.38 40.74
CA THR A 248 18.84 20.46 40.88
C THR A 248 18.02 20.72 39.61
N THR A 249 18.45 20.20 38.45
CA THR A 249 17.83 20.55 37.16
C THR A 249 17.87 19.36 36.21
N ILE A 250 16.69 18.92 35.74
CA ILE A 250 16.57 17.93 34.67
C ILE A 250 16.02 18.65 33.44
N THR A 251 16.86 18.86 32.44
CA THR A 251 16.39 19.31 31.12
C THR A 251 15.97 18.08 30.32
N LEU A 252 14.66 17.89 30.16
CA LEU A 252 14.13 16.88 29.25
C LEU A 252 14.27 17.40 27.82
N ASP A 253 15.43 17.16 27.22
CA ASP A 253 15.60 17.31 25.78
C ASP A 253 15.02 16.05 25.11
N THR A 254 14.03 16.22 24.24
CA THR A 254 13.29 15.11 23.61
C THR A 254 14.14 14.27 22.66
N GLU A 255 15.40 14.67 22.42
CA GLU A 255 16.24 14.01 21.42
C GLU A 255 17.46 13.28 21.99
N ASN A 256 17.97 13.58 23.19
CA ASN A 256 19.04 12.79 23.84
C ASN A 256 19.08 13.01 25.37
N ALA A 257 18.96 11.94 26.15
CA ALA A 257 19.11 11.99 27.61
C ALA A 257 20.59 11.98 28.00
N HIS A 258 21.13 13.13 28.40
CA HIS A 258 22.40 13.23 29.12
C HIS A 258 22.14 13.77 30.53
N VAL A 259 22.70 13.10 31.54
CA VAL A 259 22.71 13.55 32.93
C VAL A 259 23.95 14.43 33.10
N ILE A 260 23.76 15.69 33.50
CA ILE A 260 24.83 16.58 33.97
C ILE A 260 24.82 16.56 35.49
#